data_AF-A0A8X6H9M5-F1
#
_entry.id   AF-A0A8X6H9M5-F1
#
_cell.length_a   1.000
_cell.length_b   1.000
_cell.length_c   1.000
_cell.angle_alpha   90.00
_cell.angle_beta   90.00
_cell.angle_gamma   90.00
#
_symmetry.space_group_name_H-M   'P 1'
#
loop_
_entity.id
_entity.type
_entity.pdbx_description
1 polymer ?
#
loop_
_entity_poly.entity_id
_entity_poly.type
_entity_poly.pdbx_seq_one_letter_code
_entity_poly.pdbx_strand_id
1 'polypeptide(L)'
;MRGESQEAVISNINPIVRGWCQYYTSVVSNKTFHSMDMIMYTQLWRWAKFKHPNKGGHWIKRKYFKKYGNDNWRFMTSNEIHIRKHGDHVIRRHIKVKGTRSPYDGDWPYWGSRLSTIPGKSPQVIRLLKIQQGKCNYCHLWFKFDDLAHVHHQDHNRFNNNIKNLSLLHKHCHDQLHRSLSDKHRITGKPDDGKLSSPVLKSSGER
;
A
#
# COMPACT_ATOMS: atom_id res chain seq x y z
N MET A 1 9.42 11.53 -28.35
CA MET A 1 8.44 10.49 -28.71
C MET A 1 8.35 10.10 -30.19
N ARG A 2 8.50 10.99 -31.19
CA ARG A 2 8.28 10.59 -32.61
C ARG A 2 9.26 9.52 -33.16
N GLY A 3 10.47 9.39 -32.58
CA GLY A 3 11.46 8.38 -32.96
C GLY A 3 11.55 7.15 -32.04
N GLU A 4 10.82 7.13 -30.92
CA GLU A 4 10.98 6.12 -29.87
C GLU A 4 10.53 4.72 -30.32
N SER A 5 10.97 3.68 -29.61
CA SER A 5 10.45 2.32 -29.79
C SER A 5 9.03 2.21 -29.21
N GLN A 6 8.30 1.17 -29.60
CA GLN A 6 6.96 0.93 -29.08
C GLN A 6 6.98 0.72 -27.55
N GLU A 7 8.00 0.00 -27.08
CA GLU A 7 8.27 -0.31 -25.68
C GLU A 7 8.51 0.96 -24.87
N ALA A 8 9.33 1.88 -25.40
CA ALA A 8 9.64 3.15 -24.74
C ALA A 8 8.38 4.02 -24.57
N VAL A 9 7.55 4.11 -25.61
CA VAL A 9 6.25 4.83 -25.54
C VAL A 9 5.37 4.26 -24.43
N ILE A 10 5.25 2.93 -24.34
CA ILE A 10 4.45 2.28 -23.30
C ILE A 10 5.03 2.52 -21.91
N SER A 11 6.35 2.38 -21.77
CA SER A 11 7.06 2.58 -20.49
C SER A 11 6.89 4.00 -19.96
N ASN A 12 6.89 5.00 -20.85
CA ASN A 12 6.74 6.40 -20.48
C ASN A 12 5.28 6.77 -20.11
N ILE A 13 4.30 6.23 -20.82
CA ILE A 13 2.88 6.61 -20.63
C ILE A 13 2.23 5.86 -19.46
N ASN A 14 2.55 4.57 -19.27
CA ASN A 14 1.89 3.74 -18.26
C ASN A 14 1.97 4.31 -16.83
N PRO A 15 3.10 4.85 -16.34
CA PRO A 15 3.19 5.47 -15.02
C PRO A 15 2.28 6.69 -14.86
N ILE A 16 2.15 7.50 -15.92
CA ILE A 16 1.33 8.73 -15.93
C ILE A 16 -0.15 8.36 -15.86
N VAL A 17 -0.61 7.45 -16.72
CA VAL A 17 -2.00 6.94 -16.71
C VAL A 17 -2.32 6.35 -15.35
N ARG A 18 -1.42 5.52 -14.81
CA ARG A 18 -1.59 4.91 -13.49
C ARG A 18 -1.75 5.96 -12.39
N GLY A 19 -0.87 6.96 -12.34
CA GLY A 19 -0.92 8.00 -11.31
C GLY A 19 -2.20 8.84 -11.40
N TRP A 20 -2.55 9.27 -12.61
CA TRP A 20 -3.73 10.11 -12.83
C TRP A 20 -5.03 9.36 -12.52
N CYS A 21 -5.18 8.11 -13.00
CA CYS A 21 -6.35 7.30 -12.68
C CYS A 21 -6.45 6.93 -11.20
N GLN A 22 -5.31 6.72 -10.53
CA GLN A 22 -5.29 6.45 -9.09
C GLN A 22 -5.76 7.68 -8.29
N TYR A 23 -5.41 8.88 -8.73
CA TYR A 23 -5.88 10.12 -8.10
C TYR A 23 -7.39 10.30 -8.27
N TYR A 24 -7.91 10.11 -9.49
CA TYR A 24 -9.33 10.31 -9.81
C TYR A 24 -10.23 9.09 -9.58
N THR A 25 -9.74 8.02 -8.94
CA THR A 25 -10.54 6.80 -8.67
C THR A 25 -11.73 7.05 -7.73
N SER A 26 -11.65 8.06 -6.88
CA SER A 26 -12.65 8.36 -5.84
C SER A 26 -13.89 9.11 -6.34
N VAL A 27 -13.77 9.78 -7.48
CA VAL A 27 -14.80 10.63 -8.07
C VAL A 27 -15.50 9.94 -9.25
N VAL A 28 -16.58 10.53 -9.76
CA VAL A 28 -17.36 9.98 -10.89
C VAL A 28 -16.64 10.24 -12.23
N SER A 29 -15.50 9.59 -12.44
CA SER A 29 -14.61 9.83 -13.59
C SER A 29 -14.75 8.86 -14.76
N ASN A 30 -15.77 7.99 -14.78
CA ASN A 30 -15.87 6.94 -15.80
C ASN A 30 -15.95 7.51 -17.23
N LYS A 31 -16.83 8.49 -17.45
CA LYS A 31 -16.99 9.16 -18.75
C LYS A 31 -15.70 9.87 -19.17
N THR A 32 -15.02 10.52 -18.22
CA THR A 32 -13.75 11.20 -18.45
C THR A 32 -12.65 10.20 -18.82
N PHE A 33 -12.55 9.06 -18.12
CA PHE A 33 -11.59 8.00 -18.45
C PHE A 33 -11.80 7.47 -19.87
N HIS A 34 -13.05 7.24 -20.27
CA HIS A 34 -13.34 6.82 -21.64
C HIS A 34 -12.93 7.87 -22.68
N SER A 35 -13.18 9.15 -22.39
CA SER A 35 -12.75 10.26 -23.25
C SER A 35 -11.23 10.33 -23.37
N MET A 36 -10.50 10.13 -22.26
CA MET A 36 -9.03 10.08 -22.24
C MET A 36 -8.49 8.90 -23.03
N ASP A 37 -9.14 7.74 -22.98
CA ASP A 37 -8.76 6.57 -23.79
C ASP A 37 -8.91 6.83 -25.29
N MET A 38 -9.95 7.55 -25.72
CA MET A 38 -10.13 7.93 -27.12
C MET A 38 -9.06 8.91 -27.59
N ILE A 39 -8.69 9.88 -26.75
CA ILE A 39 -7.59 10.81 -27.04
C ILE A 39 -6.27 10.04 -27.15
N MET A 40 -5.98 9.18 -26.17
CA MET A 40 -4.77 8.36 -26.15
C MET A 40 -4.68 7.45 -27.37
N TYR A 41 -5.77 6.79 -27.75
CA TYR A 41 -5.85 5.99 -28.97
C TYR A 41 -5.52 6.83 -30.21
N THR A 42 -6.11 8.02 -30.33
CA THR A 42 -5.89 8.90 -31.49
C THR A 42 -4.42 9.32 -31.60
N GLN A 43 -3.77 9.63 -30.48
CA GLN A 43 -2.35 9.99 -30.43
C GLN A 43 -1.46 8.79 -30.81
N LEU A 44 -1.72 7.60 -30.26
CA LEU A 44 -0.98 6.37 -30.58
C LEU A 44 -1.16 5.97 -32.05
N TRP A 45 -2.35 6.11 -32.60
CA TRP A 45 -2.62 5.84 -34.01
C TRP A 45 -1.86 6.79 -34.93
N ARG A 46 -1.87 8.10 -34.62
CA ARG A 46 -1.08 9.10 -35.36
C ARG A 46 0.41 8.82 -35.28
N TRP A 47 0.92 8.45 -34.11
CA TRP A 47 2.31 8.04 -33.91
C TRP A 47 2.67 6.84 -34.80
N ALA A 48 1.82 5.82 -34.84
CA ALA A 48 2.07 4.62 -35.63
C ALA A 48 2.01 4.88 -37.14
N LYS A 49 1.10 5.76 -37.60
CA LYS A 49 1.06 6.24 -38.99
C LYS A 49 2.32 7.04 -39.35
N PHE A 50 2.76 7.92 -38.47
CA PHE A 50 3.96 8.73 -38.70
C PHE A 50 5.23 7.86 -38.87
N LYS A 51 5.38 6.79 -38.07
CA LYS A 51 6.49 5.83 -38.21
C LYS A 51 6.50 5.09 -39.55
N HIS A 52 5.35 4.95 -40.21
CA HIS A 52 5.19 4.11 -41.40
C HIS A 52 4.38 4.82 -42.49
N PRO A 53 4.93 5.87 -43.13
CA PRO A 53 4.20 6.67 -44.11
C PRO A 53 3.71 5.85 -45.31
N ASN A 54 4.47 4.80 -45.69
CA ASN A 54 4.18 3.95 -46.85
C ASN A 54 3.36 2.69 -46.51
N LYS A 55 2.82 2.57 -45.29
CA LYS A 55 2.03 1.39 -44.86
C LYS A 55 0.58 1.77 -44.62
N GLY A 56 -0.33 0.92 -45.10
CA GLY A 56 -1.76 1.11 -44.90
C GLY A 56 -2.23 0.89 -43.46
N GLY A 57 -3.42 1.42 -43.14
CA GLY A 57 -4.00 1.34 -41.79
C GLY A 57 -4.21 -0.08 -41.27
N HIS A 58 -4.59 -1.03 -42.13
CA HIS A 58 -4.72 -2.45 -41.76
C HIS A 58 -3.40 -3.05 -41.27
N TRP A 59 -2.29 -2.70 -41.92
CA TRP A 59 -0.97 -3.16 -41.49
C TRP A 59 -0.59 -2.54 -40.15
N ILE A 60 -0.85 -1.25 -39.96
CA ILE A 60 -0.61 -0.54 -38.69
C ILE A 60 -1.40 -1.19 -37.55
N LYS A 61 -2.70 -1.46 -37.77
CA LYS A 61 -3.55 -2.17 -36.82
C LYS A 61 -2.90 -3.51 -36.44
N ARG A 62 -2.60 -4.37 -37.40
CA ARG A 62 -2.00 -5.69 -37.12
C ARG A 62 -0.66 -5.62 -36.39
N LYS A 63 0.18 -4.63 -36.72
CA LYS A 63 1.51 -4.48 -36.12
C LYS A 63 1.45 -4.00 -34.67
N TYR A 64 0.67 -2.95 -34.41
CA TYR A 64 0.71 -2.20 -33.15
C TYR A 64 -0.47 -2.48 -32.21
N PHE A 65 -1.62 -2.88 -32.75
CA PHE A 65 -2.87 -3.04 -32.01
C PHE A 65 -3.34 -4.50 -32.02
N LYS A 66 -3.20 -5.15 -30.87
CA LYS A 66 -3.43 -6.58 -30.68
C LYS A 66 -4.62 -6.83 -29.75
N LYS A 67 -5.03 -8.09 -29.70
CA LYS A 67 -6.07 -8.56 -28.77
C LYS A 67 -5.47 -8.74 -27.38
N TYR A 68 -6.14 -8.16 -26.38
CA TYR A 68 -5.85 -8.33 -24.96
C TYR A 68 -7.17 -8.52 -24.21
N GLY A 69 -7.43 -9.75 -23.73
CA GLY A 69 -8.74 -10.12 -23.21
C GLY A 69 -9.86 -9.90 -24.24
N ASN A 70 -10.83 -9.06 -23.89
CA ASN A 70 -11.96 -8.68 -24.75
C ASN A 70 -11.69 -7.45 -25.63
N ASP A 71 -10.51 -6.84 -25.54
CA ASP A 71 -10.15 -5.65 -26.29
C ASP A 71 -9.26 -5.99 -27.49
N ASN A 72 -9.78 -5.79 -28.70
CA ASN A 72 -9.07 -6.07 -29.96
C ASN A 72 -8.18 -4.91 -30.47
N TRP A 73 -8.13 -3.80 -29.72
CA TRP A 73 -7.46 -2.56 -30.09
C TRP A 73 -6.51 -2.09 -28.98
N ARG A 74 -5.77 -3.03 -28.38
CA ARG A 74 -4.78 -2.73 -27.35
C ARG A 74 -3.42 -2.46 -28.00
N PHE A 75 -2.84 -1.28 -27.74
CA PHE A 75 -1.49 -0.95 -28.20
C PHE A 75 -0.47 -1.80 -27.44
N MET A 76 0.18 -2.74 -28.14
CA MET A 76 0.87 -3.87 -27.51
C MET A 76 2.01 -4.41 -28.39
N THR A 77 3.14 -4.71 -27.75
CA THR A 77 4.34 -5.24 -28.43
C THR A 77 4.19 -6.74 -28.68
N SER A 78 5.20 -7.39 -29.29
CA SER A 78 5.20 -8.85 -29.43
C SER A 78 5.50 -9.59 -28.14
N ASN A 79 6.18 -8.94 -27.19
CA ASN A 79 6.50 -9.50 -25.88
C ASN A 79 5.38 -9.24 -24.85
N GLU A 80 4.16 -9.03 -25.32
CA GLU A 80 2.97 -8.76 -24.52
C GLU A 80 2.98 -7.53 -23.60
N ILE A 81 3.94 -6.62 -23.81
CA ILE A 81 3.96 -5.33 -23.11
C ILE A 81 2.90 -4.43 -23.74
N HIS A 82 1.96 -3.94 -22.94
CA HIS A 82 0.81 -3.18 -23.44
C HIS A 82 0.58 -1.85 -22.71
N ILE A 83 -0.11 -0.95 -23.39
CA ILE A 83 -0.59 0.30 -22.79
C ILE A 83 -1.70 0.01 -21.77
N ARG A 84 -1.68 0.73 -20.65
CA ARG A 84 -2.80 0.78 -19.69
C ARG A 84 -3.85 1.76 -20.22
N LYS A 85 -5.12 1.36 -20.24
CA LYS A 85 -6.23 2.27 -20.51
C LYS A 85 -6.75 2.85 -19.20
N HIS A 86 -7.21 4.09 -19.26
CA HIS A 86 -7.83 4.78 -18.13
C HIS A 86 -9.08 4.02 -17.66
N GLY A 87 -9.86 3.47 -18.60
CA GLY A 87 -11.05 2.67 -18.31
C GLY A 87 -10.76 1.33 -17.63
N ASP A 88 -9.52 0.83 -17.64
CA ASP A 88 -9.17 -0.40 -16.90
C ASP A 88 -9.17 -0.17 -15.37
N HIS A 89 -9.14 1.10 -14.92
CA HIS A 89 -9.10 1.45 -13.51
C HIS A 89 -10.50 1.42 -12.87
N VAL A 90 -10.64 0.64 -11.81
CA VAL A 90 -11.88 0.56 -11.02
C VAL A 90 -12.12 1.87 -10.28
N ILE A 91 -13.32 2.43 -10.42
CA ILE A 91 -13.78 3.58 -9.63
C ILE A 91 -14.17 3.10 -8.24
N ARG A 92 -13.56 3.71 -7.22
CA ARG A 92 -13.79 3.38 -5.81
C ARG A 92 -14.54 4.52 -5.13
N ARG A 93 -15.87 4.43 -5.09
CA ARG A 93 -16.72 5.45 -4.48
C ARG A 93 -16.52 5.49 -2.97
N HIS A 94 -16.54 6.70 -2.40
CA HIS A 94 -16.63 6.88 -0.97
C HIS A 94 -17.97 6.35 -0.44
N ILE A 95 -17.91 5.56 0.64
CA ILE A 95 -19.09 5.08 1.35
C ILE A 95 -19.49 6.16 2.36
N LYS A 96 -20.68 6.76 2.18
CA LYS A 96 -21.20 7.77 3.11
C LYS A 96 -21.41 7.18 4.51
N VAL A 97 -21.26 8.02 5.53
CA VAL A 97 -21.76 7.74 6.88
C VAL A 97 -23.27 7.56 6.83
N LYS A 98 -23.78 6.51 7.51
CA LYS A 98 -25.22 6.35 7.72
C LYS A 98 -25.72 7.57 8.50
N GLY A 99 -26.81 8.18 8.04
CA GLY A 99 -27.15 9.58 8.37
C GLY A 99 -27.13 9.95 9.86
N THR A 100 -27.70 9.11 10.73
CA THR A 100 -27.79 9.38 12.17
C THR A 100 -26.57 8.92 12.97
N ARG A 101 -25.51 8.43 12.32
CA ARG A 101 -24.35 7.84 12.99
C ARG A 101 -23.30 8.88 13.33
N SER A 102 -22.85 8.87 14.58
CA SER A 102 -21.76 9.69 15.11
C SER A 102 -20.61 8.79 15.56
N PRO A 103 -19.32 9.14 15.38
CA PRO A 103 -18.21 8.37 15.94
C PRO A 103 -18.30 8.10 17.45
N TYR A 104 -19.13 8.87 18.15
CA TYR A 104 -19.36 8.80 19.59
C TYR A 104 -20.73 8.19 19.95
N ASP A 105 -21.44 7.58 18.99
CA ASP A 105 -22.75 6.96 19.22
C ASP A 105 -22.69 5.57 19.91
N GLY A 106 -21.49 5.09 20.22
CA GLY A 106 -21.28 3.79 20.86
C GLY A 106 -21.41 2.58 19.94
N ASP A 107 -21.68 2.75 18.64
CA ASP A 107 -21.73 1.63 17.68
C ASP A 107 -20.33 1.24 17.18
N TRP A 108 -19.54 0.70 18.11
CA TRP A 108 -18.20 0.21 17.82
C TRP A 108 -18.13 -0.82 16.69
N PRO A 109 -19.09 -1.77 16.56
CA PRO A 109 -19.10 -2.69 15.42
C PRO A 109 -19.19 -1.99 14.06
N TYR A 110 -20.06 -0.97 13.93
CA TYR A 110 -20.17 -0.18 12.71
C TYR A 110 -18.87 0.59 12.41
N TRP A 111 -18.34 1.31 13.41
CA TRP A 111 -17.14 2.13 13.23
C TRP A 111 -15.88 1.29 12.99
N GLY A 112 -15.71 0.18 13.71
CA GLY A 112 -14.62 -0.77 13.54
C GLY A 112 -14.62 -1.43 12.16
N SER A 113 -15.80 -1.84 11.66
CA SER A 113 -15.93 -2.38 10.30
C SER A 113 -15.56 -1.33 9.24
N ARG A 114 -16.02 -0.09 9.45
CA ARG A 114 -15.83 1.00 8.50
C ARG A 114 -14.39 1.51 8.45
N LEU A 115 -13.60 1.36 9.52
CA LEU A 115 -12.16 1.66 9.49
C LEU A 115 -11.40 0.94 8.37
N SER A 116 -11.83 -0.29 8.03
CA SER A 116 -11.22 -1.09 6.97
C SER A 116 -11.57 -0.60 5.55
N THR A 117 -12.55 0.28 5.40
CA THR A 117 -13.01 0.81 4.10
C THR A 117 -12.57 2.25 3.85
N ILE A 118 -11.95 2.89 4.83
CA ILE A 118 -11.43 4.26 4.70
C ILE A 118 -10.29 4.27 3.64
N PRO A 119 -10.37 5.14 2.62
CA PRO A 119 -9.32 5.27 1.62
C PRO A 119 -8.01 5.79 2.24
N GLY A 120 -6.87 5.39 1.67
CA GLY A 120 -5.54 5.81 2.13
C GLY A 120 -4.86 4.84 3.11
N LYS A 121 -5.57 3.85 3.65
CA LYS A 121 -4.94 2.77 4.44
C LYS A 121 -4.24 1.76 3.53
N SER A 122 -3.10 1.23 4.00
CA SER A 122 -2.38 0.20 3.25
C SER A 122 -3.21 -1.10 3.17
N PRO A 123 -3.06 -1.91 2.10
CA PRO A 123 -3.77 -3.20 1.99
C PRO A 123 -3.51 -4.13 3.18
N GLN A 124 -2.30 -4.09 3.74
CA GLN A 124 -1.90 -4.86 4.92
C GLN A 124 -2.73 -4.46 6.14
N VAL A 125 -2.84 -3.16 6.43
CA VAL A 125 -3.63 -2.64 7.56
C VAL A 125 -5.11 -2.95 7.38
N ILE A 126 -5.66 -2.78 6.17
CA ILE A 126 -7.06 -3.13 5.87
C ILE A 126 -7.33 -4.61 6.17
N ARG A 127 -6.40 -5.48 5.78
CA ARG A 127 -6.53 -6.92 5.99
C ARG A 127 -6.47 -7.29 7.47
N LEU A 128 -5.55 -6.70 8.24
CA LEU A 128 -5.46 -6.90 9.68
C LEU A 128 -6.69 -6.39 10.42
N LEU A 129 -7.21 -5.21 10.07
CA LEU A 129 -8.47 -4.69 10.62
C LEU A 129 -9.63 -5.66 10.42
N LYS A 130 -9.73 -6.31 9.25
CA LYS A 130 -10.77 -7.30 8.99
C LYS A 130 -10.59 -8.57 9.82
N ILE A 131 -9.37 -9.10 9.89
CA ILE A 131 -9.06 -10.33 10.64
C ILE A 131 -9.30 -10.11 12.15
N GLN A 132 -8.87 -8.97 12.68
CA GLN A 132 -9.03 -8.62 14.09
C GLN A 132 -10.38 -7.97 14.42
N GLN A 133 -11.30 -7.91 13.46
CA GLN A 133 -12.62 -7.31 13.62
C GLN A 133 -12.57 -5.89 14.19
N GLY A 134 -11.60 -5.08 13.78
CA GLY A 134 -11.44 -3.70 14.24
C GLY A 134 -10.96 -3.55 15.68
N LYS A 135 -10.47 -4.63 16.32
CA LYS A 135 -9.95 -4.62 17.70
C LYS A 135 -8.43 -4.69 17.74
N CYS A 136 -7.82 -4.02 18.72
CA CYS A 136 -6.40 -4.13 19.03
C CYS A 136 -6.09 -5.52 19.60
N ASN A 137 -5.04 -6.18 19.12
CA ASN A 137 -4.67 -7.52 19.60
C ASN A 137 -4.05 -7.54 21.02
N TYR A 138 -3.77 -6.37 21.59
CA TYR A 138 -3.17 -6.23 22.93
C TYR A 138 -4.20 -5.85 24.00
N CYS A 139 -4.89 -4.71 23.82
CA CYS A 139 -5.89 -4.26 24.79
C CYS A 139 -7.32 -4.73 24.50
N HIS A 140 -7.54 -5.38 23.36
CA HIS A 140 -8.85 -5.88 22.89
C HIS A 140 -9.95 -4.82 22.70
N LEU A 141 -9.61 -3.54 22.87
CA LEU A 141 -10.47 -2.41 22.56
C LEU A 141 -10.53 -2.15 21.05
N TRP A 142 -11.62 -1.51 20.64
CA TRP A 142 -11.83 -1.08 19.26
C TRP A 142 -10.88 0.06 18.89
N PHE A 143 -10.38 0.02 17.66
CA PHE A 143 -9.76 1.20 17.07
C PHE A 143 -10.84 2.25 16.79
N LYS A 144 -10.52 3.51 17.09
CA LYS A 144 -11.27 4.69 16.68
C LYS A 144 -10.70 5.26 15.38
N PHE A 145 -11.40 6.24 14.82
CA PHE A 145 -11.00 6.86 13.55
C PHE A 145 -9.71 7.69 13.65
N ASP A 146 -9.45 8.23 14.84
CA ASP A 146 -8.30 9.07 15.21
C ASP A 146 -7.14 8.28 15.82
N ASP A 147 -7.34 6.99 16.12
CA ASP A 147 -6.30 6.15 16.68
C ASP A 147 -5.17 5.87 15.68
N LEU A 148 -3.93 6.02 16.17
CA LEU A 148 -2.74 5.62 15.44
C LEU A 148 -2.55 4.10 15.55
N ALA A 149 -2.76 3.40 14.44
CA ALA A 149 -2.58 1.95 14.34
C ALA A 149 -1.19 1.60 13.83
N HIS A 150 -0.47 0.73 14.54
CA HIS A 150 0.85 0.22 14.18
C HIS A 150 0.79 -1.28 13.92
N VAL A 151 1.51 -1.72 12.88
CA VAL A 151 1.70 -3.14 12.58
C VAL A 151 2.85 -3.67 13.45
N HIS A 152 2.57 -4.73 14.19
CA HIS A 152 3.49 -5.46 15.04
C HIS A 152 3.87 -6.79 14.38
N HIS A 153 5.16 -7.13 14.40
CA HIS A 153 5.70 -8.43 14.01
C HIS A 153 5.97 -9.25 15.27
N GLN A 154 5.30 -10.40 15.40
CA GLN A 154 5.40 -11.26 16.60
C GLN A 154 6.81 -11.84 16.76
N ASP A 155 7.48 -12.16 15.66
CA ASP A 155 8.85 -12.68 15.62
C ASP A 155 9.93 -11.58 15.68
N HIS A 156 9.55 -10.31 15.85
CA HIS A 156 10.44 -9.14 15.79
C HIS A 156 11.19 -8.95 14.45
N ASN A 157 10.92 -9.77 13.44
CA ASN A 157 11.54 -9.67 12.13
C ASN A 157 10.64 -8.86 11.18
N ARG A 158 11.04 -7.61 10.93
CA ARG A 158 10.30 -6.67 10.07
C ARG A 158 10.17 -7.11 8.62
N PHE A 159 10.98 -8.07 8.19
CA PHE A 159 10.94 -8.61 6.83
C PHE A 159 9.92 -9.76 6.68
N ASN A 160 9.50 -10.38 7.78
CA ASN A 160 8.52 -11.46 7.76
C ASN A 160 7.08 -10.93 7.76
N ASN A 161 6.58 -10.57 6.57
CA ASN A 161 5.23 -10.05 6.38
C ASN A 161 4.15 -11.14 6.24
N ASN A 162 4.38 -12.36 6.76
CA ASN A 162 3.35 -13.39 6.83
C ASN A 162 2.21 -12.92 7.74
N ILE A 163 0.96 -13.00 7.28
CA ILE A 163 -0.16 -12.45 8.03
C ILE A 163 -0.36 -13.06 9.41
N LYS A 164 0.04 -14.33 9.61
CA LYS A 164 -0.01 -14.98 10.92
C LYS A 164 0.97 -14.37 11.92
N ASN A 165 2.08 -13.81 11.42
CA ASN A 165 3.11 -13.14 12.20
C ASN A 165 2.78 -11.66 12.49
N LEU A 166 1.72 -11.12 11.89
CA LEU A 166 1.38 -9.71 11.96
C LEU A 166 0.17 -9.48 12.86
N SER A 167 0.27 -8.47 13.72
CA SER A 167 -0.83 -8.01 14.56
C SER A 167 -0.94 -6.48 14.49
N LEU A 168 -2.14 -5.94 14.39
CA LEU A 168 -2.40 -4.51 14.44
C LEU A 168 -2.67 -4.08 15.88
N LEU A 169 -1.91 -3.11 16.37
CA LEU A 169 -2.00 -2.58 17.72
C LEU A 169 -2.22 -1.06 17.70
N HIS A 170 -2.79 -0.49 18.75
CA HIS A 170 -2.65 0.94 18.98
C HIS A 170 -1.17 1.27 19.17
N LYS A 171 -0.75 2.47 18.78
CA LYS A 171 0.63 2.95 18.97
C LYS A 171 1.08 2.79 20.44
N HIS A 172 0.27 3.23 21.39
CA HIS A 172 0.60 3.10 22.82
C HIS A 172 0.66 1.63 23.29
N CYS A 173 -0.21 0.75 22.78
CA CYS A 173 -0.17 -0.68 23.09
C CYS A 173 1.11 -1.33 22.54
N HIS A 174 1.51 -0.94 21.33
CA HIS A 174 2.75 -1.41 20.71
C HIS A 174 3.97 -1.00 21.56
N ASP A 175 4.00 0.25 22.03
CA ASP A 175 5.09 0.76 22.87
C ASP A 175 5.12 0.06 24.25
N GLN A 176 3.96 -0.16 24.87
CA GLN A 176 3.83 -0.94 26.12
C GLN A 176 4.33 -2.38 25.97
N LEU A 177 3.99 -3.03 24.86
CA LEU A 177 4.43 -4.40 24.57
C LEU A 177 5.96 -4.48 24.49
N HIS A 178 6.61 -3.60 23.73
CA HIS A 178 8.07 -3.59 23.62
C HIS A 178 8.76 -3.24 24.96
N ARG A 179 8.17 -2.34 25.76
CA ARG A 179 8.68 -2.06 27.11
C ARG A 179 8.63 -3.32 27.99
N SER A 180 7.49 -4.03 28.02
CA SER A 180 7.34 -5.25 28.82
C SER A 180 8.30 -6.39 28.42
N LEU A 181 8.65 -6.48 27.14
CA LEU A 181 9.63 -7.46 26.65
C LEU A 181 11.05 -7.08 27.08
N SER A 182 11.40 -5.79 27.05
CA SER A 182 12.68 -5.30 27.54
C SER A 182 12.87 -5.52 29.04
N ASP A 183 11.79 -5.35 29.83
CA ASP A 183 11.81 -5.57 31.27
C ASP A 183 11.97 -7.06 31.61
N LYS A 184 11.31 -7.96 30.86
CA LYS A 184 11.55 -9.41 30.99
C LYS A 184 12.99 -9.79 30.69
N HIS A 185 13.60 -9.19 29.66
CA HIS A 185 14.98 -9.45 29.29
C HIS A 185 15.96 -8.96 30.37
N ARG A 186 15.66 -7.83 31.02
CA ARG A 186 16.42 -7.31 32.18
C ARG A 186 16.31 -8.22 33.41
N ILE A 187 15.15 -8.83 33.67
CA ILE A 187 14.95 -9.73 34.83
C ILE A 187 15.60 -11.10 34.60
N THR A 188 15.69 -11.58 33.35
CA THR A 188 16.36 -12.85 33.00
C THR A 188 17.87 -12.74 32.79
N GLY A 189 18.42 -11.52 32.80
CA GLY A 189 19.87 -11.33 32.88
C GLY A 189 20.33 -11.67 34.29
N LYS A 190 21.15 -12.73 34.42
CA LYS A 190 21.93 -13.00 35.64
C LYS A 190 22.51 -11.68 36.18
N PRO A 191 22.55 -11.43 37.50
CA PRO A 191 23.39 -10.37 38.01
C PRO A 191 24.82 -10.70 37.60
N ASP A 192 25.42 -9.87 36.74
CA ASP A 192 26.84 -9.97 36.43
C ASP A 192 27.60 -9.81 37.75
N ASP A 193 28.42 -10.81 38.06
CA ASP A 193 29.24 -10.86 39.27
C ASP A 193 30.03 -9.55 39.40
N GLY A 194 29.58 -8.72 40.36
CA GLY A 194 30.28 -7.51 40.73
C GLY A 194 31.67 -7.89 41.22
N LYS A 195 32.69 -7.58 40.43
CA LYS A 195 34.08 -7.56 40.90
C LYS A 195 34.14 -6.70 42.16
N LEU A 196 34.24 -7.35 43.32
CA LEU A 196 34.63 -6.72 44.57
C LEU A 196 36.08 -6.26 44.43
N SER A 197 36.25 -4.99 44.09
CA SER A 197 37.51 -4.28 44.21
C SER A 197 37.77 -4.06 45.71
N SER A 198 38.54 -4.94 46.35
CA SER A 198 39.06 -4.68 47.70
C SER A 198 40.16 -3.60 47.64
N PRO A 199 40.05 -2.48 48.38
CA PRO A 199 41.18 -1.57 48.51
C PRO A 199 42.19 -2.15 49.52
N VAL A 200 43.42 -2.37 49.07
CA VAL A 200 44.56 -2.70 49.94
C VAL A 200 44.93 -1.43 50.72
N LEU A 201 44.57 -1.37 52.00
CA LEU A 201 45.08 -0.36 52.94
C LEU A 201 46.54 -0.71 53.26
N LYS A 202 47.47 0.13 52.78
CA LYS A 202 48.85 0.15 53.27
C LYS A 202 48.86 0.80 54.66
N SER A 203 49.19 0.03 55.69
CA SER A 203 49.49 0.53 57.02
C SER A 203 50.89 1.16 57.01
N SER A 204 50.95 2.48 57.15
CA SER A 204 52.15 3.20 57.56
C SER A 204 52.40 2.92 59.05
N GLY A 205 53.59 2.43 59.40
CA GLY A 205 54.03 2.26 60.78
C GLY A 205 54.71 3.51 61.33
N GLU A 206 54.34 3.87 62.55
CA GLU A 206 55.13 4.56 63.58
C GLU A 206 54.58 3.98 64.91
N ARG A 207 55.37 3.43 65.83
CA ARG A 207 56.70 3.79 66.35
C ARG A 207 57.56 2.56 66.64
#